data_AF-A0A5A9E9I0-F1
#
_entry.id   AF-A0A5A9E9I0-F1
#
_cell.length_a   1.000
_cell.length_b   1.000
_cell.length_c   1.000
_cell.angle_alpha   90.00
_cell.angle_beta   90.00
_cell.angle_gamma   90.00
#
_symmetry.space_group_name_H-M   'P 1'
#
loop_
_entity.id
_entity.type
_entity.pdbx_description
1 polymer ?
#
loop_
_entity_poly.entity_id
_entity_poly.type
_entity_poly.pdbx_seq_one_letter_code
_entity_poly.pdbx_strand_id
1 'polypeptide(L)' 'MKDSVLKKVILYILGMIIGLTIGIVIFIPIVEDTAIGLVIGFCLGVTTGISLQPFAKKKWF' A
#
# COMPACT_ATOMS: atom_id res chain seq x y z
N MET A 1 -21.34 -10.56 3.20
CA MET A 1 -20.88 -9.26 3.75
C MET A 1 -19.47 -9.33 4.34
N LYS A 2 -19.11 -10.43 5.03
CA LYS A 2 -17.79 -10.61 5.66
C LYS A 2 -16.65 -10.73 4.65
N ASP A 3 -16.88 -11.43 3.53
CA ASP A 3 -15.86 -11.67 2.49
C ASP A 3 -15.43 -10.41 1.75
N SER A 4 -16.36 -9.46 1.55
CA SER A 4 -16.08 -8.19 0.86
C SER A 4 -15.29 -7.21 1.75
N VAL A 5 -15.42 -7.29 3.06
CA VAL A 5 -14.57 -6.54 4.00
C VAL A 5 -13.16 -7.15 4.01
N LEU A 6 -13.06 -8.48 4.09
CA LEU A 6 -11.79 -9.20 4.12
C LEU A 6 -10.94 -8.92 2.87
N LYS A 7 -11.56 -8.95 1.67
CA LYS A 7 -10.89 -8.59 0.41
C LYS A 7 -10.34 -7.16 0.41
N LYS A 8 -11.12 -6.19 0.92
CA LYS A 8 -10.67 -4.79 1.02
C LYS A 8 -9.48 -4.65 1.96
N VAL A 9 -9.53 -5.32 3.11
CA VAL A 9 -8.42 -5.30 4.09
C VAL A 9 -7.17 -5.93 3.48
N ILE A 10 -7.28 -7.08 2.80
CA ILE A 10 -6.14 -7.72 2.13
C ILE A 10 -5.54 -6.79 1.06
N LEU A 11 -6.36 -6.17 0.21
CA LEU A 11 -5.89 -5.24 -0.82
C LEU A 11 -5.21 -4.01 -0.23
N TYR A 12 -5.73 -3.50 0.89
CA TYR A 12 -5.10 -2.39 1.61
C TYR A 12 -3.73 -2.79 2.18
N ILE A 13 -3.65 -3.95 2.83
CA ILE A 13 -2.39 -4.49 3.36
C ILE A 13 -1.38 -4.69 2.22
N LEU A 14 -1.83 -5.19 1.06
CA LEU A 14 -0.97 -5.34 -0.12
C LEU A 14 -0.40 -3.99 -0.57
N GLY A 15 -1.25 -2.97 -0.66
CA GLY A 15 -0.82 -1.61 -0.97
C GLY A 15 0.22 -1.09 0.02
N MET A 16 -0.02 -1.28 1.32
CA MET A 16 0.92 -0.90 2.38
C MET A 16 2.28 -1.58 2.25
N ILE A 17 2.29 -2.90 1.99
CA ILE A 17 3.54 -3.65 1.79
C ILE A 17 4.32 -3.11 0.60
N ILE A 18 3.64 -2.85 -0.53
CA ILE A 18 4.28 -2.31 -1.74
C ILE A 18 4.88 -0.93 -1.45
N GLY A 19 4.09 -0.03 -0.87
CA GLY A 19 4.54 1.32 -0.56
C GLY A 19 5.71 1.36 0.42
N LEU A 20 5.64 0.61 1.52
CA LEU A 20 6.73 0.51 2.49
C LEU A 20 7.99 -0.12 1.90
N THR A 21 7.86 -1.14 1.05
CA THR A 21 9.00 -1.75 0.36
C THR A 21 9.69 -0.73 -0.54
N ILE A 22 8.93 0.07 -1.29
CA ILE A 22 9.45 1.17 -2.10
C ILE A 22 10.13 2.23 -1.22
N GLY A 23 9.50 2.60 -0.11
CA GLY A 23 10.07 3.52 0.88
C GLY A 23 11.45 3.05 1.36
N ILE A 24 11.54 1.80 1.78
CA ILE A 24 12.76 1.20 2.35
C ILE A 24 13.85 1.00 1.29
N VAL A 25 13.50 0.40 0.15
CA VAL A 25 14.49 -0.01 -0.87
C VAL A 25 14.92 1.15 -1.75
N ILE A 26 14.04 2.11 -2.01
CA ILE A 26 14.27 3.17 -2.99
C ILE A 26 14.46 4.51 -2.30
N PHE A 27 13.52 4.94 -1.44
CA PHE A 27 13.57 6.29 -0.90
C PHE A 27 14.60 6.46 0.21
N ILE A 28 14.72 5.54 1.17
CA ILE A 28 15.77 5.62 2.21
C ILE A 28 17.17 5.86 1.61
N PRO A 29 17.65 5.11 0.61
CA PRO A 29 18.97 5.38 0.03
C PRO A 29 19.03 6.66 -0.81
N ILE A 30 17.91 7.17 -1.34
CA ILE A 30 17.87 8.44 -2.09
C ILE A 30 17.94 9.64 -1.16
N VAL A 31 17.17 9.63 -0.07
CA VAL A 31 17.10 10.78 0.85
C VAL A 31 18.15 10.70 1.96
N GLU A 32 18.84 9.56 2.08
CA GLU A 32 19.77 9.22 3.18
C GLU A 32 19.16 9.41 4.58
N ASP A 33 17.82 9.41 4.65
CA ASP A 33 17.06 9.61 5.87
C ASP A 33 15.96 8.54 5.97
N THR A 34 16.04 7.75 7.03
CA THR A 34 15.13 6.64 7.27
C THR A 34 13.72 7.13 7.56
N ALA A 35 13.57 8.22 8.32
CA ALA A 35 12.25 8.74 8.67
C ALA A 35 11.54 9.29 7.43
N ILE A 36 12.24 10.07 6.60
CA ILE A 36 11.66 10.62 5.36
C ILE A 36 11.33 9.49 4.38
N GLY A 37 12.23 8.53 4.18
CA GLY A 37 11.99 7.39 3.29
C GLY A 37 10.78 6.54 3.72
N LEU A 38 10.61 6.32 5.03
CA LEU A 38 9.43 5.63 5.58
C LEU A 38 8.15 6.44 5.44
N VAL A 39 8.18 7.77 5.64
CA VAL A 39 7.01 8.64 5.44
C VAL A 39 6.55 8.60 3.98
N ILE A 40 7.48 8.69 3.03
CA ILE A 40 7.16 8.58 1.60
C ILE A 40 6.58 7.19 1.30
N GLY A 41 7.22 6.12 1.77
CA GLY A 41 6.73 4.76 1.57
C GLY A 41 5.33 4.52 2.17
N PHE A 42 5.07 5.09 3.35
CA PHE A 42 3.76 5.04 4.00
C PHE A 42 2.70 5.76 3.16
N CYS A 43 2.97 6.99 2.71
CA CYS A 43 2.05 7.74 1.85
C CYS A 43 1.74 7.00 0.54
N LEU A 44 2.76 6.41 -0.09
CA LEU A 44 2.58 5.56 -1.27
C LEU A 44 1.71 4.35 -0.94
N GLY A 45 1.98 3.66 0.16
CA GLY A 45 1.26 2.45 0.55
C GLY A 45 -0.21 2.70 0.83
N VAL A 46 -0.53 3.80 1.53
CA VAL A 46 -1.91 4.25 1.77
C VAL A 46 -2.60 4.57 0.45
N THR A 47 -1.95 5.35 -0.42
CA THR A 47 -2.53 5.79 -1.70
C THR A 47 -2.80 4.60 -2.62
N THR A 48 -1.85 3.68 -2.74
CA THR A 48 -2.00 2.44 -3.51
C THR A 48 -3.08 1.55 -2.90
N GLY A 49 -3.10 1.36 -1.58
CA GLY A 49 -4.08 0.55 -0.87
C GLY A 49 -5.51 1.06 -1.07
N ILE A 50 -5.72 2.38 -1.02
CA ILE A 50 -7.01 3.02 -1.32
C ILE A 50 -7.37 2.87 -2.80
N SER A 51 -6.42 3.08 -3.71
CA SER A 51 -6.64 2.97 -5.16
C SER A 51 -6.99 1.56 -5.61
N LEU A 52 -6.61 0.53 -4.83
CA LEU A 52 -6.96 -0.87 -5.07
C LEU A 52 -8.32 -1.28 -4.50
N GLN A 53 -8.93 -0.49 -3.59
CA GLN A 53 -10.26 -0.81 -3.03
C GLN A 53 -11.39 -0.95 -4.07
N PRO A 54 -11.45 -0.17 -5.17
CA PRO A 54 -12.45 -0.35 -6.22
C PRO A 54 -12.34 -1.72 -6.90
N PHE A 55 -11.13 -2.28 -7.00
CA PHE A 55 -10.91 -3.62 -7.57
C PHE A 55 -11.50 -4.71 -6.68
N ALA A 56 -11.65 -4.48 -5.37
CA ALA A 56 -12.32 -5.41 -4.47
C ALA A 56 -13.81 -5.64 -4.79
N LYS A 57 -14.45 -4.68 -5.50
CA LYS A 57 -15.86 -4.78 -5.92
C LYS A 57 -16.03 -5.49 -7.26
N LYS A 58 -15.00 -5.56 -8.10
CA LYS A 58 -15.10 -6.31 -9.36
C LYS A 58 -15.09 -7.79 -9.03
N LYS A 59 -16.22 -8.46 -9.26
CA LYS A 59 -16.26 -9.91 -9.47
C LYS A 59 -15.31 -10.18 -10.64
N TRP A 60 -14.10 -10.65 -10.35
CA TRP A 60 -13.36 -11.41 -11.33
C TRP A 60 -14.16 -12.69 -11.56
N PHE A 61 -14.41 -12.95 -12.85
CA PHE A 61 -15.27 -14.00 -13.41
C PHE A 61 -15.15 -15.33 -12.69
#